data_AF-A0A368GLH1-F1
#
_entry.id   AF-A0A368GLH1-F1
#
_cell.length_a   1.000
_cell.length_b   1.000
_cell.length_c   1.000
_cell.angle_alpha   90.00
_cell.angle_beta   90.00
_cell.angle_gamma   90.00
#
_symmetry.space_group_name_H-M   'P 1'
#
loop_
_entity.id
_entity.type
_entity.pdbx_description
1 polymer ?
#
loop_
_entity_poly.entity_id
_entity_poly.type
_entity_poly.pdbx_seq_one_letter_code
_entity_poly.pdbx_strand_id
1 'polypeptide(L)'
;MSRHLTSTMSGVIYLTVLLAFIGSIPNAAAVPICGQCLASQVTLVAPIQLMTKPTVKMLANTAAGCKRMNVVCTMPRAGMMEFNRATAGPYEGKTITALLTCGADKKWRNSYNGKVTIVNAVACYYV
;
A
#
# COMPACT_ATOMS: atom_id res chain seq x y z
N MET A 1 20.39 29.91 63.90
CA MET A 1 19.80 28.68 63.34
C MET A 1 18.40 29.01 62.83
N SER A 2 18.11 28.71 61.56
CA SER A 2 16.78 28.64 60.90
C SER A 2 15.94 29.94 60.81
N ARG A 3 15.18 30.29 59.76
CA ARG A 3 14.83 29.77 58.41
C ARG A 3 14.00 30.89 57.70
N HIS A 4 13.72 30.69 56.41
CA HIS A 4 12.75 31.37 55.49
C HIS A 4 13.34 32.46 54.58
N LEU A 5 13.59 32.21 53.28
CA LEU A 5 12.65 32.05 52.14
C LEU A 5 11.60 33.19 52.14
N THR A 6 11.35 33.97 51.08
CA THR A 6 10.95 33.52 49.73
C THR A 6 10.92 34.72 48.75
N SER A 7 11.49 34.51 47.56
CA SER A 7 10.90 34.79 46.23
C SER A 7 10.33 36.17 45.87
N THR A 8 11.02 36.85 44.94
CA THR A 8 10.39 37.40 43.72
C THR A 8 11.49 37.67 42.70
N MET A 9 11.53 36.92 41.60
CA MET A 9 12.09 37.39 40.32
C MET A 9 11.55 36.52 39.19
N SER A 10 10.28 36.79 38.91
CA SER A 10 9.52 36.31 37.76
C SER A 10 10.10 36.83 36.44
N GLY A 11 10.23 35.92 35.48
CA GLY A 11 9.45 36.09 34.25
C GLY A 11 10.15 36.59 32.99
N VAL A 12 11.45 36.88 32.98
CA VAL A 12 12.08 37.48 31.77
C VAL A 12 13.01 36.53 31.00
N ILE A 13 13.47 35.43 31.62
CA ILE A 13 14.55 34.61 31.04
C ILE A 13 14.03 33.46 30.15
N TYR A 14 12.74 33.13 30.20
CA TYR A 14 12.19 31.99 29.43
C TYR A 14 11.80 32.32 27.98
N LEU A 15 11.81 33.59 27.55
CA LEU A 15 11.33 33.96 26.21
C LEU A 15 12.36 33.80 25.09
N THR A 16 13.65 33.61 25.41
CA THR A 16 14.72 33.56 24.39
C THR A 16 15.23 32.15 24.08
N VAL A 17 14.82 31.12 24.82
CA VAL A 17 15.24 29.71 24.61
C VAL A 17 14.12 28.87 23.96
N LEU A 18 13.24 29.49 23.18
CA LEU A 18 12.18 28.78 22.43
C LEU A 18 12.32 28.92 20.90
N LEU A 19 13.30 29.69 20.42
CA LEU A 19 13.50 29.94 18.98
C LEU A 19 14.55 29.03 18.30
N ALA A 20 15.16 28.09 19.01
CA ALA A 20 16.22 27.23 18.45
C ALA A 20 15.75 25.83 17.99
N PHE A 21 14.48 25.49 18.18
CA PHE A 21 13.89 24.24 17.66
C PHE A 21 12.96 24.52 16.49
N ILE A 22 13.43 25.27 15.50
CA ILE A 22 12.87 25.15 14.14
C ILE A 22 13.48 23.87 13.55
N GLY A 23 13.08 22.73 14.13
CA GLY A 23 13.37 21.43 13.56
C GLY A 23 12.86 21.45 12.14
N SER A 24 13.74 21.14 11.20
CA SER A 24 13.44 20.99 9.78
C SER A 24 12.22 20.07 9.67
N ILE A 25 11.04 20.65 9.48
CA ILE A 25 9.83 19.89 9.22
C ILE A 25 10.14 19.23 7.87
N PRO A 26 10.31 17.91 7.78
CA PRO A 26 10.41 17.30 6.47
C PRO A 26 9.09 17.66 5.78
N ASN A 27 9.16 18.51 4.76
CA ASN A 27 8.04 18.70 3.84
C ASN A 27 7.65 17.30 3.40
N ALA A 28 6.57 16.75 3.95
CA ALA A 28 6.05 15.47 3.56
C ALA A 28 5.78 15.59 2.05
N ALA A 29 6.68 15.03 1.24
CA ALA A 29 6.59 15.14 -0.21
C ALA A 29 5.19 14.68 -0.60
N ALA A 30 4.48 15.53 -1.34
CA ALA A 30 3.10 15.25 -1.71
C ALA A 30 3.03 13.87 -2.35
N VAL A 31 2.15 13.00 -1.83
CA VAL A 31 2.02 11.63 -2.35
C VAL A 31 1.61 11.72 -3.81
N PRO A 32 2.41 11.20 -4.74
CA PRO A 32 2.11 11.27 -6.17
C PRO A 32 0.79 10.54 -6.45
N ILE A 33 0.14 10.84 -7.57
CA ILE A 33 -1.16 10.25 -7.92
C ILE A 33 -1.08 8.71 -7.97
N CYS A 34 0.02 8.15 -8.48
CA CYS A 34 0.29 6.71 -8.48
C CYS A 34 0.55 6.11 -7.07
N GLY A 35 0.63 6.93 -6.02
CA GLY A 35 0.68 6.51 -4.62
C GLY A 35 -0.69 6.48 -3.94
N GLN A 36 -1.76 6.84 -4.65
CA GLN A 36 -3.09 7.06 -4.06
C GLN A 36 -4.04 5.87 -4.18
N CYS A 37 -3.68 4.80 -4.88
CA CYS A 37 -4.56 3.62 -4.94
C CYS A 37 -4.75 2.99 -3.55
N LEU A 38 -5.95 2.47 -3.32
CA LEU A 38 -6.31 1.67 -2.14
C LEU A 38 -6.40 0.20 -2.57
N ALA A 39 -5.96 -0.72 -1.71
CA ALA A 39 -6.10 -2.15 -1.99
C ALA A 39 -7.58 -2.56 -2.17
N SER A 40 -8.49 -1.90 -1.44
CA SER A 40 -9.94 -2.12 -1.53
C SER A 40 -10.58 -1.75 -2.87
N GLN A 41 -9.87 -1.04 -3.75
CA GLN A 41 -10.33 -0.80 -5.12
C GLN A 41 -10.30 -2.08 -5.97
N VAL A 42 -9.56 -3.10 -5.54
CA VAL A 42 -9.55 -4.42 -6.16
C VAL A 42 -10.44 -5.36 -5.37
N THR A 43 -11.54 -5.79 -5.97
CA THR A 43 -12.44 -6.78 -5.39
C THR A 43 -11.77 -8.15 -5.39
N LEU A 44 -11.59 -8.75 -4.20
CA LEU A 44 -11.11 -10.12 -4.07
C LEU A 44 -12.32 -11.04 -4.04
N VAL A 45 -12.55 -11.77 -5.14
CA VAL A 45 -13.73 -12.61 -5.31
C VAL A 45 -13.70 -13.73 -4.27
N ALA A 46 -14.83 -13.92 -3.58
CA ALA A 46 -15.00 -14.98 -2.61
C ALA A 46 -14.98 -16.36 -3.28
N PRO A 47 -14.48 -17.40 -2.59
CA PRO A 47 -14.40 -18.72 -3.17
C PRO A 47 -15.81 -19.31 -3.33
N ILE A 48 -16.12 -19.77 -4.53
CA ILE A 48 -17.25 -20.65 -4.82
C ILE A 48 -16.71 -21.91 -5.53
N GLN A 49 -17.10 -23.09 -5.08
CA GLN A 49 -16.69 -24.37 -5.68
C GLN A 49 -15.15 -24.49 -5.81
N LEU A 50 -14.62 -24.57 -7.04
CA LEU A 50 -13.19 -24.75 -7.37
C LEU A 50 -12.38 -23.45 -7.31
N MET A 51 -12.64 -22.61 -6.30
CA MET A 51 -11.98 -21.31 -6.15
C MET A 51 -11.30 -21.19 -4.78
N THR A 52 -10.25 -20.37 -4.74
CA THR A 52 -9.68 -19.87 -3.49
C THR A 52 -9.76 -18.35 -3.43
N LYS A 53 -9.88 -17.80 -2.22
CA LYS A 53 -9.87 -16.34 -2.05
C LYS A 53 -8.46 -15.82 -2.35
N PRO A 54 -8.29 -14.84 -3.27
CA PRO A 54 -7.00 -14.20 -3.43
C PRO A 54 -6.62 -13.41 -2.17
N THR A 55 -5.32 -13.26 -1.94
CA THR A 55 -4.78 -12.42 -0.86
C THR A 55 -3.94 -11.28 -1.44
N VAL A 56 -3.86 -10.17 -0.71
CA VAL A 56 -3.08 -9.00 -1.13
C VAL A 56 -1.96 -8.76 -0.15
N LYS A 57 -0.74 -8.56 -0.67
CA LYS A 57 0.42 -8.09 0.07
C LYS A 57 0.90 -6.78 -0.53
N MET A 58 0.73 -5.69 0.21
CA MET A 58 1.31 -4.39 -0.16
C MET A 58 2.84 -4.50 -0.15
N LEU A 59 3.48 -3.88 -1.14
CA LEU A 59 4.93 -3.81 -1.26
C LEU A 59 5.40 -2.39 -0.96
N ALA A 60 6.72 -2.22 -0.81
CA ALA A 60 7.32 -0.90 -0.80
C ALA A 60 6.97 -0.13 -2.09
N ASN A 61 6.76 1.17 -1.96
CA ASN A 61 6.53 2.03 -3.12
C ASN A 61 7.77 2.06 -4.03
N THR A 62 7.59 2.41 -5.29
CA THR A 62 8.72 2.74 -6.16
C THR A 62 9.46 3.98 -5.66
N ALA A 63 10.67 4.23 -6.19
CA ALA A 63 11.40 5.48 -5.94
C ALA A 63 10.59 6.72 -6.33
N ALA A 64 9.73 6.60 -7.34
CA ALA A 64 8.78 7.64 -7.76
C ALA A 64 7.54 7.74 -6.85
N GLY A 65 7.47 7.00 -5.74
CA GLY A 65 6.36 7.01 -4.78
C GLY A 65 5.12 6.23 -5.20
N CYS A 66 5.17 5.43 -6.27
CA CYS A 66 4.02 4.68 -6.76
C CYS A 66 3.79 3.40 -5.94
N LYS A 67 2.53 3.16 -5.57
CA LYS A 67 2.13 1.96 -4.82
C LYS A 67 2.21 0.71 -5.66
N ARG A 68 2.60 -0.38 -5.01
CA ARG A 68 2.69 -1.72 -5.59
C ARG A 68 2.11 -2.74 -4.63
N MET A 69 1.49 -3.78 -5.15
CA MET A 69 1.03 -4.91 -4.35
C MET A 69 1.14 -6.21 -5.13
N ASN A 70 1.39 -7.29 -4.42
CA ASN A 70 1.22 -8.63 -4.95
C ASN A 70 -0.19 -9.12 -4.63
N VAL A 71 -0.88 -9.60 -5.64
CA VAL A 71 -2.06 -10.46 -5.44
C VAL A 71 -1.59 -11.90 -5.55
N VAL A 72 -1.91 -12.70 -4.56
CA VAL A 72 -1.45 -14.08 -4.44
C VAL A 72 -2.66 -15.01 -4.40
N CYS A 73 -2.67 -15.96 -5.33
CA CYS A 73 -3.56 -17.11 -5.35
C CYS A 73 -2.80 -18.32 -4.82
N THR A 74 -3.25 -18.89 -3.70
CA THR A 74 -2.76 -20.18 -3.21
C THR A 74 -3.90 -21.19 -3.32
N MET A 75 -3.64 -22.31 -3.98
CA MET A 75 -4.63 -23.30 -4.40
C MET A 75 -4.12 -24.71 -4.09
N PRO A 76 -5.02 -25.69 -3.86
CA PRO A 76 -4.62 -27.08 -3.57
C PRO A 76 -3.96 -27.78 -4.77
N ARG A 77 -4.30 -27.35 -5.99
CA ARG A 77 -3.80 -27.86 -7.27
C ARG A 77 -3.41 -26.70 -8.18
N ALA A 78 -2.85 -27.03 -9.34
CA ALA A 78 -2.54 -26.01 -10.33
C ALA A 78 -3.81 -25.27 -10.76
N GLY A 79 -3.69 -23.97 -10.94
CA GLY A 79 -4.80 -23.12 -11.31
C GLY A 79 -4.40 -21.92 -12.13
N MET A 80 -5.28 -20.93 -12.13
CA MET A 80 -5.16 -19.70 -12.90
C MET A 80 -5.71 -18.52 -12.11
N MET A 81 -5.18 -17.33 -12.44
CA MET A 81 -5.66 -16.06 -11.90
C MET A 81 -6.45 -15.32 -12.97
N GLU A 82 -7.67 -14.93 -12.64
CA GLU A 82 -8.51 -14.10 -13.49
C GLU A 82 -8.49 -12.65 -13.02
N PHE A 83 -8.48 -11.73 -13.99
CA PHE A 83 -8.73 -10.32 -13.76
C PHE A 83 -10.04 -9.93 -14.43
N ASN A 84 -10.94 -9.31 -13.66
CA ASN A 84 -12.23 -8.82 -14.16
C ASN A 84 -13.06 -9.90 -14.87
N ARG A 85 -13.04 -11.16 -14.37
CA ARG A 85 -13.72 -12.32 -14.99
C ARG A 85 -13.18 -12.71 -16.36
N ALA A 86 -11.95 -12.33 -16.66
CA ALA A 86 -11.23 -12.76 -17.84
C ALA A 86 -9.89 -13.34 -17.42
N THR A 87 -9.47 -14.39 -18.11
CA THR A 87 -8.23 -15.08 -17.82
C THR A 87 -7.06 -14.27 -18.42
N ALA A 88 -6.59 -13.31 -17.61
CA ALA A 88 -5.64 -12.27 -18.01
C ALA A 88 -4.48 -12.09 -17.03
N GLY A 89 -4.41 -12.94 -16.00
CA GLY A 89 -3.29 -13.02 -15.07
C GLY A 89 -2.29 -14.11 -15.46
N PRO A 90 -1.21 -14.26 -14.68
CA PRO A 90 -0.29 -15.38 -14.83
C PRO A 90 -1.01 -16.71 -14.65
N TYR A 91 -0.60 -17.70 -15.43
CA TYR A 91 -1.08 -19.08 -15.37
C TYR A 91 -0.03 -19.98 -14.73
N GLU A 92 -0.52 -21.11 -14.21
CA GLU A 92 0.26 -22.31 -13.88
C GLU A 92 1.03 -22.27 -12.56
N GLY A 93 0.36 -22.77 -11.53
CA GLY A 93 0.98 -23.12 -10.26
C GLY A 93 -0.05 -23.36 -9.16
N LYS A 94 0.38 -24.03 -8.09
CA LYS A 94 -0.38 -24.04 -6.83
C LYS A 94 -0.37 -22.67 -6.16
N THR A 95 0.70 -21.92 -6.35
CA THR A 95 0.83 -20.55 -5.88
C THR A 95 1.17 -19.65 -7.06
N ILE A 96 0.30 -18.71 -7.36
CA ILE A 96 0.46 -17.77 -8.47
C ILE A 96 0.44 -16.36 -7.89
N THR A 97 1.41 -15.53 -8.29
CA THR A 97 1.54 -14.15 -7.84
C THR A 97 1.49 -13.20 -9.02
N ALA A 98 0.64 -12.18 -8.93
CA ALA A 98 0.61 -11.08 -9.87
C ALA A 98 1.03 -9.78 -9.20
N LEU A 99 1.99 -9.08 -9.80
CA LEU A 99 2.36 -7.73 -9.39
C LEU A 99 1.37 -6.72 -9.97
N LEU A 100 0.72 -5.96 -9.11
CA LEU A 100 -0.07 -4.79 -9.48
C LEU A 100 0.68 -3.51 -9.13
N THR A 101 0.67 -2.56 -10.06
CA THR A 101 1.23 -1.22 -9.88
C THR A 101 0.11 -0.19 -10.05
N CYS A 102 0.04 0.77 -9.14
CA CYS A 102 -0.90 1.88 -9.25
C CYS A 102 -0.40 2.87 -10.33
N GLY A 103 -1.26 3.21 -11.28
CA GLY A 103 -0.93 4.15 -12.35
C GLY A 103 -1.29 5.60 -12.05
N ALA A 104 -0.95 6.49 -12.98
CA ALA A 104 -1.19 7.94 -12.86
C ALA A 104 -2.69 8.34 -12.90
N ASP A 105 -3.59 7.42 -13.21
CA ASP A 105 -5.05 7.60 -13.19
C ASP A 105 -5.70 6.96 -11.95
N LYS A 106 -4.91 6.60 -10.93
CA LYS A 106 -5.35 5.94 -9.69
C LYS A 106 -6.00 4.56 -9.90
N LYS A 107 -5.62 3.85 -10.97
CA LYS A 107 -6.05 2.46 -11.22
C LYS A 107 -4.92 1.46 -11.07
N TRP A 108 -5.23 0.29 -10.52
CA TRP A 108 -4.31 -0.83 -10.44
C TRP A 108 -4.11 -1.48 -11.81
N ARG A 109 -2.85 -1.79 -12.15
CA ARG A 109 -2.49 -2.43 -13.41
C ARG A 109 -1.60 -3.63 -13.18
N ASN A 110 -1.89 -4.71 -13.89
CA ASN A 110 -0.93 -5.78 -14.11
C ASN A 110 -0.33 -5.62 -15.51
N SER A 111 0.98 -5.85 -15.63
CA SER A 111 1.63 -6.06 -16.93
C SER A 111 2.08 -7.51 -16.99
N TYR A 112 1.55 -8.25 -17.95
CA TYR A 112 1.87 -9.66 -18.15
C TYR A 112 1.90 -9.96 -19.65
N ASN A 113 2.95 -10.64 -20.11
CA ASN A 113 3.20 -10.95 -21.53
C ASN A 113 3.03 -9.74 -22.46
N GLY A 114 3.52 -8.56 -22.04
CA GLY A 114 3.43 -7.32 -22.84
C GLY A 114 2.03 -6.68 -22.87
N LYS A 115 1.02 -7.30 -22.26
CA LYS A 115 -0.33 -6.75 -22.13
C LYS A 115 -0.52 -6.09 -20.78
N VAL A 116 -1.07 -4.87 -20.80
CA VAL A 116 -1.45 -4.15 -19.58
C VAL A 116 -2.95 -4.30 -19.34
N THR A 117 -3.32 -4.81 -18.17
CA THR A 117 -4.70 -4.98 -17.74
C THR A 117 -4.99 -4.07 -16.55
N ILE A 118 -6.02 -3.24 -16.63
CA ILE A 118 -6.56 -2.54 -15.46
C ILE A 118 -7.31 -3.57 -14.61
N VAL A 119 -6.96 -3.70 -13.34
CA VAL A 119 -7.49 -4.74 -12.46
C VAL A 119 -8.46 -4.13 -11.44
N ASN A 120 -9.74 -4.52 -11.52
CA ASN A 120 -10.80 -4.12 -10.60
C ASN A 120 -11.32 -5.29 -9.76
N ALA A 121 -11.16 -6.52 -10.26
CA ALA A 121 -11.49 -7.74 -9.53
C ALA A 121 -10.48 -8.84 -9.82
N VAL A 122 -10.21 -9.69 -8.82
CA VAL A 122 -9.34 -10.86 -8.96
C VAL A 122 -10.04 -12.09 -8.42
N ALA A 123 -9.92 -13.19 -9.16
CA ALA A 123 -10.40 -14.50 -8.77
C ALA A 123 -9.29 -15.55 -9.00
N CYS A 124 -9.30 -16.61 -8.19
CA CYS A 124 -8.37 -17.73 -8.31
C CYS A 124 -9.19 -19.00 -8.56
N TYR A 125 -8.91 -19.70 -9.66
CA TYR A 125 -9.58 -20.95 -10.03
C TYR A 125 -8.56 -22.06 -10.15
N TYR A 126 -8.89 -23.26 -9.68
CA TYR A 126 -8.06 -24.45 -9.87
C TYR A 126 -8.84 -25.55 -10.58
N VAL A 127 -8.10 -26.45 -11.22
CA VAL A 127 -8.63 -27.63 -11.94
C VAL A 127 -8.18 -28.94 -11.27
#